data_AF-A0A6N8XGP4-F1
#
_entry.id   AF-A0A6N8XGP4-F1
#
_cell.length_a   1.000
_cell.length_b   1.000
_cell.length_c   1.000
_cell.angle_alpha   90.00
_cell.angle_beta   90.00
_cell.angle_gamma   90.00
#
_symmetry.space_group_name_H-M   'P 1'
#
loop_
_entity.id
_entity.type
_entity.pdbx_description
1 polymer ?
#
loop_
_entity_poly.entity_id
_entity_poly.type
_entity_poly.pdbx_seq_one_letter_code
_entity_poly.pdbx_strand_id
1 'polypeptide(L)'
;MRVRSGADKWRKPMKQLYGPAVAGLAAAALIALAPAGAAAESSGRNLALSCFSCHGPAGKSPDTIPGIAGKSAAFIAQEMIAFRDGKRKSSVMMRIGKGYTDAEIKALAGYISGLK
;
A
#
# COMPACT_ATOMS: atom_id res chain seq x y z
N MET A 1 5.77 -47.01 2.05
CA MET A 1 4.62 -47.29 1.16
C MET A 1 3.41 -47.57 2.04
N ARG A 2 2.46 -46.61 2.12
CA ARG A 2 1.11 -46.65 1.50
C ARG A 2 0.30 -47.83 2.10
N VAL A 3 -0.87 -47.66 2.72
CA VAL A 3 -2.09 -47.11 2.11
C VAL A 3 -3.14 -46.67 3.17
N ARG A 4 -3.70 -45.46 2.92
CA ARG A 4 -5.09 -44.97 3.05
C ARG A 4 -5.93 -45.13 4.33
N SER A 5 -6.38 -43.95 4.76
CA SER A 5 -7.61 -43.58 5.46
C SER A 5 -8.83 -44.45 5.19
N GLY A 6 -9.54 -44.77 6.28
CA GLY A 6 -10.96 -45.12 6.34
C GLY A 6 -11.60 -44.29 7.45
N ALA A 7 -12.14 -43.13 7.07
CA ALA A 7 -12.95 -42.27 7.91
C ALA A 7 -14.42 -42.66 7.71
N ASP A 8 -14.84 -43.66 8.47
CA ASP A 8 -16.19 -44.22 8.43
C ASP A 8 -16.70 -44.35 9.85
N LYS A 9 -16.89 -43.18 10.47
CA LYS A 9 -17.39 -43.09 11.83
C LYS A 9 -18.39 -41.94 11.94
N TRP A 10 -19.65 -42.36 12.06
CA TRP A 10 -20.78 -41.68 12.67
C TRP A 10 -21.73 -40.90 11.75
N ARG A 11 -22.56 -41.67 11.03
CA ARG A 11 -23.99 -41.36 10.86
C ARG A 11 -24.57 -40.90 12.21
N LYS A 12 -25.20 -39.72 12.25
CA LYS A 12 -26.19 -39.38 13.28
C LYS A 12 -27.56 -39.13 12.62
N PRO A 13 -28.65 -39.56 13.28
CA PRO A 13 -29.96 -39.63 12.66
C PRO A 13 -30.60 -38.25 12.51
N MET A 14 -31.01 -37.99 11.28
CA MET A 14 -32.12 -37.12 10.90
C MET A 14 -33.35 -37.51 11.73
N LYS A 15 -33.75 -36.65 12.68
CA LYS A 15 -35.09 -36.54 13.29
C LYS A 15 -35.03 -35.52 14.42
N GLN A 16 -35.39 -34.27 14.12
CA GLN A 16 -36.28 -33.51 14.99
C GLN A 16 -36.77 -32.28 14.23
N LEU A 17 -37.96 -32.45 13.65
CA LEU A 17 -38.86 -31.39 13.24
C LEU A 17 -39.34 -30.62 14.48
N TYR A 18 -39.25 -29.30 14.42
CA TYR A 18 -40.13 -28.26 15.01
C TYR A 18 -39.50 -26.94 14.51
N GLY A 19 -40.08 -26.02 13.76
CA GLY A 19 -41.39 -25.69 13.21
C GLY A 19 -41.20 -24.28 12.58
N PRO A 20 -42.03 -23.82 11.62
CA PRO A 20 -41.73 -22.62 10.83
C PRO A 20 -42.20 -21.36 11.54
N ALA A 21 -41.27 -20.42 11.81
CA ALA A 21 -41.64 -19.06 12.16
C ALA A 21 -40.73 -18.10 11.39
N VAL A 22 -41.37 -17.46 10.42
CA VAL A 22 -40.91 -16.38 9.57
C VAL A 22 -40.62 -15.14 10.44
N ALA A 23 -39.76 -14.27 9.92
CA ALA A 23 -39.56 -12.86 10.28
C ALA A 23 -38.42 -12.56 11.28
N GLY A 24 -37.35 -11.98 10.73
CA GLY A 24 -36.30 -11.29 11.45
C GLY A 24 -35.43 -10.53 10.46
N LEU A 25 -35.74 -9.25 10.27
CA LEU A 25 -35.18 -8.32 9.29
C LEU A 25 -33.65 -8.25 9.28
N ALA A 26 -33.13 -8.09 8.05
CA ALA A 26 -32.02 -7.21 7.67
C ALA A 26 -30.84 -7.12 8.64
N ALA A 27 -29.82 -7.96 8.43
CA ALA A 27 -28.47 -7.61 8.83
C ALA A 27 -28.03 -6.41 7.98
N ALA A 28 -27.98 -5.23 8.62
CA ALA A 28 -27.51 -3.99 8.03
C ALA A 28 -26.13 -4.21 7.39
N ALA A 29 -26.05 -4.02 6.07
CA ALA A 29 -24.79 -3.84 5.38
C ALA A 29 -24.20 -2.49 5.81
N LEU A 30 -23.42 -2.50 6.90
CA LEU A 30 -22.50 -1.42 7.21
C LEU A 30 -21.43 -1.40 6.12
N ILE A 31 -21.66 -0.60 5.08
CA ILE A 31 -20.61 -0.19 4.16
C ILE A 31 -19.59 0.54 5.01
N ALA A 32 -18.50 -0.16 5.35
CA ALA A 32 -17.34 0.44 5.96
C ALA A 32 -16.80 1.48 4.99
N LEU A 33 -17.11 2.75 5.23
CA LEU A 33 -16.42 3.86 4.59
C LEU A 33 -15.01 3.93 5.19
N ALA A 34 -14.13 3.05 4.73
CA ALA A 34 -12.73 3.14 5.07
C ALA A 34 -12.21 4.49 4.55
N PRO A 35 -11.54 5.30 5.38
CA PRO A 35 -10.96 6.55 4.91
C PRO A 35 -9.91 6.18 3.86
N ALA A 36 -10.08 6.70 2.64
CA ALA A 36 -9.15 6.51 1.53
C ALA A 36 -7.70 6.93 1.87
N GLY A 37 -7.49 7.63 2.98
CA GLY A 37 -6.18 8.02 3.51
C GLY A 37 -5.34 6.86 4.04
N ALA A 38 -5.91 5.87 4.74
CA ALA A 38 -5.10 4.86 5.42
C ALA A 38 -4.35 3.92 4.45
N ALA A 39 -5.01 3.52 3.36
CA ALA A 39 -4.40 2.68 2.33
C ALA A 39 -3.39 3.46 1.47
N ALA A 40 -3.63 4.75 1.23
CA ALA A 40 -2.69 5.62 0.50
C ALA A 40 -1.44 5.91 1.32
N GLU A 41 -1.57 6.07 2.64
CA GLU A 41 -0.45 6.35 3.56
C GLU A 41 0.47 5.14 3.72
N SER A 42 -0.08 3.92 3.87
CA SER A 42 0.72 2.69 3.91
C SER A 42 1.46 2.45 2.58
N SER A 43 0.83 2.77 1.46
CA SER A 43 1.42 2.65 0.13
C SER A 43 2.55 3.66 -0.08
N GLY A 44 2.31 4.94 0.25
CA GLY A 44 3.30 6.01 0.12
C GLY A 44 4.54 5.79 0.99
N ARG A 45 4.34 5.33 2.24
CA ARG A 45 5.44 4.92 3.12
C ARG A 45 6.28 3.81 2.51
N ASN A 46 5.64 2.72 2.08
CA ASN A 46 6.33 1.56 1.54
C ASN A 46 7.12 1.90 0.27
N LEU A 47 6.55 2.69 -0.63
CA LEU A 47 7.24 3.19 -1.83
C LEU A 47 8.48 4.02 -1.46
N ALA A 48 8.35 4.89 -0.46
CA ALA A 48 9.42 5.80 -0.04
C ALA A 48 10.59 5.12 0.68
N LEU A 49 10.42 3.91 1.25
CA LEU A 49 11.49 3.20 1.96
C LEU A 49 12.74 3.01 1.10
N SER A 50 12.55 2.69 -0.19
CA SER A 50 13.64 2.51 -1.15
C SER A 50 14.46 3.80 -1.39
N CYS A 51 13.86 4.97 -1.19
CA CYS A 51 14.51 6.25 -1.41
C CYS A 51 15.61 6.52 -0.37
N PHE A 52 15.43 6.03 0.86
CA PHE A 52 16.33 6.33 1.99
C PHE A 52 17.66 5.59 1.92
N SER A 53 17.76 4.53 1.11
CA SER A 53 19.03 3.86 0.84
C SER A 53 20.05 4.78 0.15
N CYS A 54 19.58 5.80 -0.56
CA CYS A 54 20.44 6.77 -1.25
C CYS A 54 20.31 8.19 -0.68
N HIS A 55 19.11 8.62 -0.33
CA HIS A 55 18.84 9.97 0.20
C HIS A 55 19.02 10.10 1.71
N GLY A 56 19.60 9.08 2.33
CA GLY A 56 19.91 9.00 3.75
C GLY A 56 18.71 8.68 4.64
N PRO A 57 18.96 8.35 5.93
CA PRO A 57 17.91 8.04 6.88
C PRO A 57 16.88 9.15 6.98
N ALA A 58 15.59 8.79 6.90
CA ALA A 58 14.47 9.73 6.87
C ALA A 58 14.59 10.83 5.78
N GLY A 59 15.34 10.58 4.71
CA GLY A 59 15.55 11.54 3.62
C GLY A 59 16.52 12.67 3.97
N LYS A 60 17.32 12.50 5.03
CA LYS A 60 18.38 13.43 5.43
C LYS A 60 19.72 12.85 4.99
N SER A 61 20.37 13.50 4.02
CA SER A 61 21.70 13.14 3.55
C SER A 61 22.63 14.35 3.68
N PRO A 62 23.80 14.21 4.34
CA PRO A 62 24.83 15.26 4.40
C PRO A 62 25.77 15.24 3.19
N ASP A 63 25.65 14.24 2.31
CA ASP A 63 26.64 13.93 1.27
C ASP A 63 26.22 14.44 -0.12
N THR A 64 26.92 13.97 -1.15
CA THR A 64 26.71 14.30 -2.58
C THR A 64 25.28 14.02 -3.07
N ILE A 65 24.58 13.04 -2.48
CA ILE A 65 23.17 12.79 -2.78
C ILE A 65 22.33 13.75 -1.92
N PRO A 66 21.49 14.61 -2.52
CA PRO A 66 20.78 15.64 -1.76
C PRO A 66 19.71 15.04 -0.84
N GLY A 67 19.55 15.62 0.34
CA GLY A 67 18.41 15.35 1.21
C GLY A 67 17.07 15.71 0.55
N ILE A 68 16.06 14.91 0.84
CA ILE A 68 14.68 15.05 0.34
C ILE A 68 13.66 15.41 1.43
N ALA A 69 14.03 15.31 2.71
CA ALA A 69 13.21 15.75 3.84
C ALA A 69 12.95 17.27 3.78
N GLY A 70 11.80 17.71 4.32
CA GLY A 70 11.41 19.12 4.38
C GLY A 70 10.95 19.73 3.04
N LYS A 71 10.96 18.98 1.94
CA LYS A 71 10.45 19.43 0.64
C LYS A 71 8.94 19.21 0.56
N SER A 72 8.23 20.13 -0.10
CA SER A 72 6.78 19.99 -0.28
C SER A 72 6.44 18.78 -1.18
N ALA A 73 5.26 18.19 -0.98
CA ALA A 73 4.79 17.09 -1.82
C ALA A 73 4.75 17.49 -3.31
N ALA A 74 4.32 18.72 -3.60
CA ALA A 74 4.29 19.25 -4.96
C ALA A 74 5.69 19.29 -5.58
N PHE A 75 6.69 19.76 -4.83
CA PHE A 75 8.07 19.78 -5.30
C PHE A 75 8.59 18.38 -5.62
N ILE A 76 8.41 17.42 -4.69
CA ILE A 76 8.89 16.05 -4.88
C ILE A 76 8.21 15.39 -6.09
N ALA A 77 6.90 15.57 -6.24
CA ALA A 77 6.15 15.02 -7.36
C ALA A 77 6.63 15.61 -8.70
N GLN A 78 6.79 16.93 -8.78
CA GLN A 78 7.29 17.62 -9.98
C GLN A 78 8.67 17.12 -10.37
N GLU A 79 9.56 16.94 -9.40
CA GLU A 79 10.91 16.46 -9.67
C GLU A 79 10.94 15.01 -10.16
N MET A 80 10.15 14.13 -9.55
CA MET A 80 10.02 12.74 -10.01
C MET A 80 9.47 12.66 -11.43
N ILE A 81 8.44 13.45 -11.75
CA ILE A 81 7.89 13.52 -13.11
C ILE A 81 8.93 14.07 -14.08
N ALA A 82 9.67 15.13 -13.70
CA ALA A 82 10.70 15.70 -14.55
C ALA A 82 11.84 14.71 -14.83
N PHE A 83 12.24 13.90 -13.86
CA PHE A 83 13.22 12.83 -14.06
C PHE A 83 12.67 11.70 -14.94
N ARG A 84 11.43 11.25 -14.70
CA ARG A 84 10.76 10.22 -15.48
C ARG A 84 10.64 10.60 -16.96
N ASP A 85 10.19 11.81 -17.23
CA ASP A 85 10.00 12.36 -18.57
C ASP A 85 11.33 12.78 -19.23
N GLY A 86 12.45 12.70 -18.50
CA GLY A 86 13.78 13.10 -18.96
C GLY A 86 13.97 14.60 -19.16
N LYS A 87 13.04 15.42 -18.66
CA LYS A 87 13.09 16.90 -18.60
C LYS A 87 14.16 17.38 -17.62
N ARG A 88 14.39 16.65 -16.53
CA ARG A 88 15.51 16.86 -15.61
C ARG A 88 16.54 15.73 -15.77
N LYS A 89 17.82 16.10 -15.91
CA LYS A 89 18.92 15.15 -16.02
C LYS A 89 19.48 14.75 -14.66
N SER A 90 19.85 13.48 -14.52
CA SER A 90 20.57 12.94 -13.37
C SER A 90 21.29 11.64 -13.75
N SER A 91 22.27 11.23 -12.94
CA SER A 91 23.00 9.98 -13.13
C SER A 91 22.14 8.73 -12.94
N VAL A 92 21.16 8.77 -12.04
CA VAL A 92 20.35 7.62 -11.66
C VAL A 92 18.85 7.89 -11.60
N MET A 93 18.42 9.07 -11.15
CA MET A 93 17.00 9.34 -10.90
C MET A 93 16.12 9.29 -12.15
N MET A 94 16.67 9.53 -13.34
CA MET A 94 15.93 9.31 -14.60
C MET A 94 15.51 7.83 -14.79
N ARG A 95 16.36 6.88 -14.38
CA ARG A 95 16.03 5.44 -14.44
C ARG A 95 15.05 5.07 -13.34
N ILE A 96 15.23 5.61 -12.14
CA ILE A 96 14.33 5.39 -11.00
C ILE A 96 12.93 5.93 -11.29
N GLY A 97 12.82 7.15 -11.81
CA GLY A 97 11.53 7.80 -12.10
C GLY A 97 10.64 7.02 -13.07
N LYS A 98 11.23 6.25 -13.99
CA LYS A 98 10.49 5.38 -14.92
C LYS A 98 9.77 4.22 -14.25
N GLY A 99 10.16 3.85 -13.03
CA GLY A 99 9.54 2.77 -12.26
C GLY A 99 8.25 3.15 -11.54
N TYR A 100 7.84 4.43 -11.59
CA TYR A 100 6.70 4.93 -10.83
C TYR A 100 5.61 5.54 -11.73
N THR A 101 4.38 5.17 -11.44
CA THR A 101 3.16 5.79 -11.99
C THR A 101 2.87 7.13 -11.31
N ASP A 102 1.98 7.93 -11.89
CA ASP A 102 1.55 9.22 -11.30
C ASP A 102 0.94 9.05 -9.91
N ALA A 103 0.16 7.98 -9.72
CA ALA A 103 -0.47 7.67 -8.44
C ALA A 103 0.58 7.35 -7.37
N GLU A 104 1.60 6.56 -7.72
CA GLU A 104 2.67 6.20 -6.80
C GLU A 104 3.59 7.39 -6.50
N ILE A 105 3.91 8.23 -7.51
CA ILE A 105 4.64 9.48 -7.31
C ILE A 105 3.90 10.38 -6.33
N LYS A 106 2.58 10.52 -6.50
CA LYS A 106 1.75 11.32 -5.57
C LYS A 106 1.78 10.72 -4.16
N ALA A 107 1.66 9.41 -4.03
CA ALA A 107 1.65 8.73 -2.73
C ALA A 107 3.00 8.87 -1.99
N LEU A 108 4.12 8.58 -2.66
CA LEU A 108 5.45 8.72 -2.05
C LEU A 108 5.79 10.18 -1.74
N ALA A 109 5.39 11.13 -2.61
CA ALA A 109 5.62 12.55 -2.37
C ALA A 109 4.84 13.07 -1.16
N GLY A 110 3.60 12.61 -0.99
CA GLY A 110 2.80 12.90 0.21
C GLY A 110 3.51 12.44 1.47
N TYR A 111 3.99 11.19 1.49
CA TYR A 111 4.71 10.64 2.64
C TYR A 111 6.03 11.39 2.93
N ILE A 112 6.89 11.57 1.92
CA ILE A 112 8.22 12.20 2.10
C ILE A 112 8.08 13.65 2.58
N SER A 113 7.03 14.37 2.14
CA SER A 113 6.80 15.75 2.59
C SER A 113 6.47 15.89 4.08
N GLY A 114 6.02 14.80 4.72
CA GLY A 114 5.80 14.75 6.17
C GLY A 114 7.09 14.60 6.97
N LEU A 115 8.21 14.27 6.33
CA LEU A 115 9.51 14.12 6.98
C LEU A 115 10.12 15.48 7.28
N LYS A 116 10.55 15.67 8.53
CA LYS A 116 11.22 16.88 9.02
C LYS A 116 12.71 16.65 9.15
#